data_AF-A0A953Y3C5-F1
#
_entry.id   AF-A0A953Y3C5-F1
#
_cell.length_a   1.000
_cell.length_b   1.000
_cell.length_c   1.000
_cell.angle_alpha   90.00
_cell.angle_beta   90.00
_cell.angle_gamma   90.00
#
_symmetry.space_group_name_H-M   'P 1'
#
loop_
_entity.id
_entity.type
_entity.pdbx_description
1 polymer ?
#
loop_
_entity_poly.entity_id
_entity_poly.type
_entity_poly.pdbx_seq_one_letter_code
_entity_poly.pdbx_strand_id
1 'polypeptide(L)'
;MTAFRVAALLSFLFLAGCGGPEKVEPDESPFELGLAKALEGDREGAAADLRHAVELGKPDSLTPRLWLAALTGDAEGLEAPGDPWGDALVQFLKGEVEGEVLLVKSKEPEDAQERENLRCEARLFLGLVKERNGKIEEAKREYEACMFTTPKGVRGHRWARERLERLR
;
A
#
# COMPACT_ATOMS: atom_id res chain seq x y z
N MET A 1 -35.21 -36.66 68.81
CA MET A 1 -35.56 -37.74 67.86
C MET A 1 -36.06 -37.04 66.61
N THR A 2 -35.47 -37.10 65.41
CA THR A 2 -34.45 -37.98 64.83
C THR A 2 -33.89 -37.24 63.62
N ALA A 3 -32.58 -37.35 63.40
CA ALA A 3 -31.88 -36.79 62.25
C ALA A 3 -32.24 -37.52 60.95
N PHE A 4 -32.19 -36.84 59.80
CA PHE A 4 -31.84 -37.47 58.53
C PHE A 4 -30.99 -36.52 57.70
N ARG A 5 -29.73 -36.93 57.49
CA ARG A 5 -28.79 -36.39 56.51
C ARG A 5 -29.17 -36.93 55.13
N VAL A 6 -29.10 -36.10 54.10
CA VAL A 6 -28.76 -36.53 52.74
C VAL A 6 -27.82 -35.49 52.14
N ALA A 7 -26.65 -35.96 51.74
CA ALA A 7 -25.63 -35.22 50.99
C ALA A 7 -25.64 -35.72 49.54
N ALA A 8 -25.49 -34.81 48.58
CA ALA A 8 -24.92 -35.00 47.23
C ALA A 8 -24.96 -33.61 46.53
N LEU A 9 -23.84 -32.91 46.35
CA LEU A 9 -22.79 -33.03 45.33
C LEU A 9 -23.11 -32.30 44.00
N LEU A 10 -22.08 -31.61 43.50
CA LEU A 10 -21.81 -31.07 42.15
C LEU A 10 -21.88 -29.54 42.04
N SER A 11 -20.77 -28.84 42.30
CA SER A 11 -19.65 -28.58 41.37
C SER A 11 -19.96 -27.52 40.32
N PHE A 12 -19.58 -26.27 40.62
CA PHE A 12 -19.13 -25.33 39.58
C PHE A 12 -17.84 -24.67 40.06
N LEU A 13 -16.74 -25.24 39.57
CA LEU A 13 -15.39 -24.74 39.56
C LEU A 13 -15.20 -23.95 38.24
N PHE A 14 -14.26 -22.99 38.25
CA PHE A 14 -13.70 -22.24 37.10
C PHE A 14 -14.55 -21.07 36.58
N LEU A 15 -14.07 -19.83 36.39
CA LEU A 15 -12.74 -19.24 36.45
C LEU A 15 -12.88 -17.72 36.66
N ALA A 16 -12.06 -17.16 37.55
CA ALA A 16 -11.66 -15.76 37.44
C ALA A 16 -10.83 -15.63 36.15
N GLY A 17 -11.46 -15.15 35.08
CA GLY A 17 -10.76 -14.76 33.86
C GLY A 17 -9.98 -13.49 34.14
N CYS A 18 -8.65 -13.61 34.23
CA CYS A 18 -7.72 -12.50 34.16
C CYS A 18 -7.85 -11.82 32.78
N GLY A 19 -8.76 -10.86 32.67
CA GLY A 19 -8.75 -9.89 31.57
C GLY A 19 -7.58 -8.93 31.79
N GLY A 20 -6.38 -9.32 31.35
CA GLY A 20 -5.29 -8.38 31.16
C GLY A 20 -5.71 -7.32 30.13
N PRO A 21 -5.13 -6.10 30.15
CA PRO A 21 -5.43 -5.10 29.15
C PRO A 21 -5.11 -5.67 27.77
N GLU A 22 -6.16 -5.88 26.98
CA GLU A 22 -6.04 -6.14 25.55
C GLU A 22 -5.29 -4.95 24.97
N LYS A 23 -4.07 -5.18 24.48
CA LYS A 23 -3.34 -4.18 23.72
C LYS A 23 -4.17 -3.91 22.47
N VAL A 24 -4.90 -2.80 22.49
CA VAL A 24 -5.50 -2.23 21.29
C VAL A 24 -4.33 -1.74 20.44
N GLU A 25 -3.87 -2.59 19.52
CA GLU A 25 -2.94 -2.14 18.49
C GLU A 25 -3.69 -1.11 17.63
N PRO A 26 -3.07 0.05 17.30
CA PRO A 26 -3.69 1.01 16.40
C PRO A 26 -4.10 0.28 15.10
N ASP A 27 -5.35 0.50 14.67
CA ASP A 27 -6.04 -0.36 13.71
C ASP A 27 -5.54 -0.23 12.25
N GLU A 28 -4.73 0.79 11.95
CA GLU A 28 -4.17 1.04 10.63
C GLU A 28 -2.66 0.81 10.58
N SER A 29 -2.22 0.03 9.59
CA SER A 29 -0.79 -0.16 9.34
C SER A 29 -0.12 1.15 8.91
N PRO A 30 1.15 1.42 9.27
CA PRO A 30 1.85 2.64 8.86
C PRO A 30 1.87 2.87 7.34
N PHE A 31 1.83 1.80 6.55
CA PHE A 31 1.73 1.90 5.10
C PHE A 31 0.42 2.60 4.67
N GLU A 32 -0.72 2.17 5.22
CA GLU A 32 -2.03 2.75 4.86
C GLU A 32 -2.19 4.17 5.41
N LEU A 33 -1.65 4.46 6.61
CA LEU A 33 -1.57 5.83 7.15
C LEU A 33 -0.77 6.76 6.23
N GLY A 34 0.38 6.29 5.74
CA GLY A 34 1.21 7.05 4.83
C GLY A 34 0.50 7.35 3.51
N LEU A 35 -0.24 6.37 2.97
CA LEU A 35 -1.08 6.56 1.79
C LEU A 35 -2.20 7.59 2.03
N ALA A 36 -2.90 7.51 3.15
CA ALA A 36 -3.97 8.44 3.49
C ALA A 36 -3.46 9.90 3.58
N LYS A 37 -2.34 10.12 4.28
CA LYS A 37 -1.70 11.45 4.37
C LYS A 37 -1.26 11.98 3.01
N ALA A 38 -0.68 11.12 2.17
CA ALA A 38 -0.27 11.55 0.82
C ALA A 38 -1.48 11.88 -0.07
N LEU A 39 -2.62 11.20 0.08
CA LEU A 39 -3.86 11.61 -0.59
C LEU A 39 -4.31 12.99 -0.13
N GLU A 40 -4.19 13.32 1.15
CA GLU A 40 -4.50 14.66 1.69
C GLU A 40 -3.49 15.74 1.29
N GLY A 41 -2.37 15.36 0.67
CA GLY A 41 -1.29 16.26 0.28
C GLY A 41 -0.23 16.48 1.37
N ASP A 42 -0.36 15.84 2.53
CA ASP A 42 0.66 15.81 3.56
C ASP A 42 1.80 14.84 3.16
N ARG A 43 2.70 15.33 2.32
CA ARG A 43 3.83 14.54 1.80
C ARG A 43 4.85 14.21 2.86
N GLU A 44 5.07 15.10 3.83
CA GLU A 44 6.06 14.88 4.90
C GLU A 44 5.56 13.82 5.89
N GLY A 45 4.31 13.93 6.33
CA GLY A 45 3.68 12.93 7.18
C GLY A 45 3.55 11.57 6.48
N ALA A 46 3.22 11.56 5.19
CA ALA A 46 3.21 10.34 4.38
C ALA A 46 4.58 9.66 4.33
N ALA A 47 5.65 10.43 4.10
CA ALA A 47 7.00 9.91 4.06
C ALA A 47 7.43 9.32 5.40
N ALA A 48 7.06 9.96 6.52
CA ALA A 48 7.36 9.46 7.86
C ALA A 48 6.70 8.09 8.10
N ASP A 49 5.41 7.95 7.80
CA ASP A 49 4.70 6.68 8.01
C ASP A 49 5.16 5.59 7.03
N LEU A 50 5.48 5.94 5.78
CA LEU A 50 6.04 4.98 4.82
C LEU A 50 7.42 4.49 5.22
N ARG A 51 8.29 5.34 5.79
CA ARG A 51 9.58 4.91 6.36
C ARG A 51 9.36 3.97 7.54
N HIS A 52 8.43 4.31 8.43
CA HIS A 52 8.03 3.42 9.52
C HIS A 52 7.55 2.06 8.99
N ALA A 53 6.77 2.04 7.90
CA ALA A 53 6.33 0.80 7.26
C ALA A 53 7.49 -0.02 6.68
N VAL A 54 8.54 0.63 6.16
CA VAL A 54 9.78 -0.04 5.73
C VAL A 54 10.52 -0.65 6.92
N GLU A 55 10.60 0.05 8.05
CA GLU A 55 11.28 -0.41 9.27
C GLU A 55 10.59 -1.62 9.93
N LEU A 56 9.25 -1.63 9.98
CA LEU A 56 8.47 -2.73 10.55
C LEU A 56 8.28 -3.91 9.58
N GLY A 57 8.40 -3.65 8.29
CA GLY A 57 8.14 -4.63 7.24
C GLY A 57 9.17 -5.76 7.22
N LYS A 58 8.85 -6.80 6.45
CA LYS A 58 9.89 -7.75 6.03
C LYS A 58 10.95 -6.98 5.23
N PRO A 59 12.25 -7.29 5.39
CA PRO A 59 13.30 -6.65 4.60
C PRO A 59 13.00 -6.62 3.10
N ASP A 60 12.34 -7.65 2.57
CA ASP A 60 12.03 -7.80 1.14
C ASP A 60 10.69 -7.18 0.70
N SER A 61 9.99 -6.47 1.60
CA SER A 61 8.73 -5.79 1.24
C SER A 61 9.02 -4.60 0.33
N LEU A 62 8.84 -4.81 -0.98
CA LEU A 62 9.12 -3.80 -1.99
C LEU A 62 8.08 -2.65 -1.99
N THR A 63 6.83 -2.94 -1.66
CA THR A 63 5.72 -1.99 -1.84
C THR A 63 5.90 -0.67 -1.08
N PRO A 64 6.16 -0.64 0.25
CA PRO A 64 6.35 0.64 0.95
C PRO A 64 7.52 1.47 0.38
N ARG A 65 8.58 0.81 -0.08
CA ARG A 65 9.75 1.47 -0.70
C ARG A 65 9.41 2.09 -2.05
N LEU A 66 8.65 1.39 -2.90
CA LEU A 66 8.19 1.94 -4.18
C LEU A 66 7.36 3.21 -3.99
N TRP A 67 6.42 3.19 -3.03
CA TRP A 67 5.57 4.34 -2.74
C TRP A 67 6.36 5.51 -2.14
N LEU A 68 7.27 5.23 -1.21
CA LEU A 68 8.17 6.23 -0.66
C LEU A 68 8.98 6.90 -1.78
N ALA A 69 9.66 6.11 -2.61
CA ALA A 69 10.47 6.61 -3.73
C ALA A 69 9.64 7.42 -4.73
N ALA A 70 8.43 6.98 -5.06
CA ALA A 70 7.56 7.69 -5.98
C ALA A 70 7.12 9.06 -5.44
N LEU A 71 6.70 9.10 -4.17
CA LEU A 71 6.18 10.30 -3.52
C LEU A 71 7.26 11.33 -3.18
N THR A 72 8.45 10.87 -2.79
CA THR A 72 9.50 11.75 -2.22
C THR A 72 10.74 11.84 -3.09
N GLY A 73 10.98 10.87 -3.96
CA GLY A 73 12.26 10.71 -4.67
C GLY A 73 13.32 9.95 -3.87
N ASP A 74 13.00 9.52 -2.66
CA ASP A 74 13.87 8.73 -1.80
C ASP A 74 13.88 7.25 -2.25
N ALA A 75 14.84 6.92 -3.12
CA ALA A 75 15.05 5.56 -3.63
C ALA A 75 16.09 4.77 -2.82
N GLU A 76 16.43 5.21 -1.60
CA GLU A 76 17.39 4.52 -0.76
C GLU A 76 16.90 3.10 -0.40
N GLY A 77 17.79 2.11 -0.57
CA GLY A 77 17.47 0.70 -0.29
C GLY A 77 16.40 0.10 -1.21
N LEU A 78 16.05 0.78 -2.31
CA LEU A 78 15.17 0.24 -3.33
C LEU A 78 15.95 -0.73 -4.22
N GLU A 79 15.78 -2.03 -4.00
CA GLU A 79 16.48 -3.07 -4.75
C GLU A 79 15.54 -3.79 -5.72
N ALA A 80 16.11 -4.18 -6.86
CA ALA A 80 15.44 -4.95 -7.90
C ALA A 80 15.04 -6.34 -7.35
N PRO A 81 13.75 -6.72 -7.40
CA PRO A 81 13.29 -8.01 -6.87
C PRO A 81 13.68 -9.21 -7.75
N GLY A 82 14.19 -8.97 -8.97
CA GLY A 82 14.58 -10.01 -9.92
C GLY A 82 13.44 -10.52 -10.80
N ASP A 83 12.28 -9.86 -10.75
CA ASP A 83 11.20 -10.06 -11.71
C ASP A 83 11.15 -8.90 -12.72
N PRO A 84 10.81 -9.14 -14.00
CA PRO A 84 10.91 -8.12 -15.04
C PRO A 84 10.11 -6.84 -14.79
N TRP A 85 8.97 -6.93 -14.09
CA TRP A 85 8.11 -5.78 -13.82
C TRP A 85 8.65 -4.95 -12.66
N GLY A 86 8.97 -5.61 -11.54
CA GLY A 86 9.57 -4.98 -10.38
C GLY A 86 10.90 -4.31 -10.71
N ASP A 87 11.76 -4.96 -11.49
CA ASP A 87 13.03 -4.40 -11.93
C ASP A 87 12.83 -3.11 -12.75
N ALA A 88 11.84 -3.09 -13.66
CA ALA A 88 11.53 -1.91 -14.46
C ALA A 88 11.01 -0.75 -13.58
N LEU A 89 10.16 -1.04 -12.59
CA LEU A 89 9.69 -0.04 -11.62
C LEU A 89 10.83 0.55 -10.81
N VAL A 90 11.75 -0.29 -10.32
CA VAL A 90 12.92 0.16 -9.56
C VAL A 90 13.82 1.05 -10.42
N GLN A 91 14.14 0.62 -11.65
CA GLN A 91 14.95 1.41 -12.59
C GLN A 91 14.29 2.76 -12.89
N PHE A 92 12.97 2.78 -13.12
CA PHE A 92 12.23 4.02 -13.37
C PHE A 92 12.30 4.97 -12.17
N LEU A 93 12.06 4.48 -10.96
CA LEU A 93 12.06 5.31 -9.75
C LEU A 93 13.47 5.83 -9.38
N LYS A 94 14.52 5.10 -9.77
CA LYS A 94 15.92 5.55 -9.71
C LYS A 94 16.31 6.52 -10.84
N GLY A 95 15.44 6.71 -11.83
CA GLY A 95 15.72 7.56 -13.00
C GLY A 95 16.68 6.92 -14.01
N GLU A 96 16.86 5.61 -13.97
CA GLU A 96 17.72 4.84 -14.87
C GLU A 96 17.04 4.58 -16.22
N VAL A 97 15.70 4.56 -16.23
CA VAL A 97 14.88 4.44 -17.44
C VAL A 97 13.75 5.45 -17.47
N GLU A 98 13.34 5.81 -18.68
CA GLU A 98 12.20 6.69 -18.91
C GLU A 98 10.86 5.99 -18.64
N GLY A 99 9.84 6.80 -18.33
CA GLY A 99 8.51 6.29 -18.04
C GLY A 99 7.84 5.47 -19.15
N GLU A 100 8.20 5.71 -20.41
CA GLU A 100 7.70 4.91 -21.55
C GLU A 100 8.12 3.44 -21.44
N VAL A 101 9.27 3.15 -20.82
CA VAL A 101 9.74 1.77 -20.60
C VAL A 101 8.74 0.99 -19.73
N LEU A 102 8.17 1.62 -18.70
CA LEU A 102 7.12 0.99 -17.89
C LEU A 102 5.88 0.66 -18.72
N LEU A 103 5.47 1.57 -19.61
CA LEU A 103 4.29 1.37 -20.45
C LEU A 103 4.51 0.25 -21.48
N VAL A 104 5.72 0.10 -22.01
CA VAL A 104 6.10 -1.04 -22.86
C VAL A 104 6.09 -2.33 -22.05
N LYS A 105 6.76 -2.35 -20.89
CA LYS A 105 6.86 -3.52 -20.01
C LYS A 105 5.50 -4.03 -19.53
N SER A 106 4.56 -3.12 -19.24
CA SER A 106 3.20 -3.48 -18.84
C SER A 106 2.40 -4.29 -19.87
N LYS A 107 2.87 -4.36 -21.12
CA LYS A 107 2.23 -5.11 -22.21
C LYS A 107 2.83 -6.49 -22.42
N GLU A 108 3.93 -6.82 -21.76
CA GLU A 108 4.64 -8.09 -21.94
C GLU A 108 3.89 -9.32 -21.41
N PRO A 109 3.14 -9.26 -20.29
CA PRO A 109 2.39 -10.43 -19.83
C PRO A 109 1.43 -10.98 -20.89
N GLU A 110 1.30 -12.31 -20.96
CA GLU A 110 0.34 -12.96 -21.87
C GLU A 110 -1.11 -12.81 -21.39
N ASP A 111 -1.31 -12.75 -20.08
CA ASP A 111 -2.63 -12.55 -19.49
C ASP A 111 -3.12 -11.12 -19.70
N ALA A 112 -4.31 -10.98 -20.31
CA ALA A 112 -4.87 -9.67 -20.62
C ALA A 112 -5.19 -8.88 -19.36
N GLN A 113 -5.62 -9.58 -18.33
CA GLN A 113 -5.99 -9.02 -17.05
C GLN A 113 -4.74 -8.50 -16.31
N GLU A 114 -3.64 -9.26 -16.30
CA GLU A 114 -2.35 -8.83 -15.80
C GLU A 114 -1.80 -7.61 -16.57
N ARG A 115 -1.86 -7.60 -17.91
CA ARG A 115 -1.43 -6.43 -18.70
C ARG A 115 -2.14 -5.14 -18.32
N GLU A 116 -3.44 -5.20 -18.08
CA GLU A 116 -4.19 -4.01 -17.68
C GLU A 116 -3.87 -3.58 -16.24
N ASN A 117 -3.65 -4.54 -15.32
CA ASN A 117 -3.19 -4.25 -13.97
C ASN A 117 -1.84 -3.52 -13.98
N LEU A 118 -0.85 -4.07 -14.69
CA LEU A 118 0.48 -3.47 -14.80
C LEU A 118 0.41 -2.12 -15.51
N ARG A 119 -0.50 -1.95 -16.48
CA ARG A 119 -0.66 -0.66 -17.15
C ARG A 119 -1.22 0.40 -16.21
N CYS A 120 -2.20 0.07 -15.37
CA CYS A 120 -2.70 0.99 -14.35
C CYS A 120 -1.59 1.32 -13.35
N GLU A 121 -0.82 0.32 -12.90
CA GLU A 121 0.30 0.53 -11.97
C GLU A 121 1.40 1.42 -12.58
N ALA A 122 1.76 1.20 -13.85
CA ALA A 122 2.67 2.08 -14.60
C ALA A 122 2.19 3.53 -14.56
N ARG A 123 0.92 3.75 -14.93
CA ARG A 123 0.29 5.07 -14.98
C ARG A 123 0.21 5.72 -13.60
N LEU A 124 -0.07 4.94 -12.54
CA LEU A 124 -0.03 5.41 -11.16
C LEU A 124 1.35 5.98 -10.81
N PHE A 125 2.42 5.19 -10.99
CA PHE A 125 3.77 5.62 -10.62
C PHE A 125 4.27 6.79 -11.48
N LEU A 126 3.91 6.83 -12.77
CA LEU A 126 4.15 7.99 -13.62
C LEU A 126 3.46 9.24 -13.11
N GLY A 127 2.19 9.11 -12.70
CA GLY A 127 1.41 10.19 -12.11
C GLY A 127 2.05 10.71 -10.82
N LEU A 128 2.44 9.82 -9.90
CA LEU A 128 3.11 10.18 -8.65
C LEU A 128 4.41 10.96 -8.89
N VAL A 129 5.28 10.47 -9.79
CA VAL A 129 6.55 11.14 -10.12
C VAL A 129 6.32 12.51 -10.78
N LYS A 130 5.36 12.61 -11.71
CA LYS A 130 4.98 13.89 -12.33
C LYS A 130 4.48 14.88 -11.28
N GLU A 131 3.62 14.42 -10.38
CA GLU A 131 3.05 15.23 -9.32
C GLU A 131 4.09 15.71 -8.32
N ARG A 132 5.02 14.82 -7.92
CA ARG A 132 6.18 15.16 -7.09
C ARG A 132 6.98 16.30 -7.73
N ASN A 133 7.20 16.21 -9.04
CA ASN A 133 7.97 17.18 -9.83
C ASN A 133 7.15 18.44 -10.24
N GLY A 134 5.97 18.66 -9.65
CA GLY A 134 5.14 19.83 -9.92
C GLY A 134 4.39 19.82 -11.26
N LYS A 135 4.47 18.73 -12.03
CA LYS A 135 3.80 18.57 -13.34
C LYS A 135 2.37 18.07 -13.15
N ILE A 136 1.55 18.85 -12.45
CA ILE A 136 0.22 18.43 -11.98
C ILE A 136 -0.71 18.03 -13.14
N GLU A 137 -0.76 18.80 -14.21
CA GLU A 137 -1.62 18.49 -15.36
C GLU A 137 -1.18 17.23 -16.12
N GLU A 138 0.12 16.95 -16.15
CA GLU A 138 0.62 15.67 -16.67
C GLU A 138 0.24 14.52 -15.72
N ALA A 139 0.37 14.71 -14.41
CA ALA A 139 0.00 13.70 -13.42
C ALA A 139 -1.48 13.32 -13.50
N LYS A 140 -2.37 14.30 -13.65
CA LYS A 140 -3.81 14.09 -13.85
C LYS A 140 -4.08 13.17 -15.05
N ARG A 141 -3.44 13.44 -16.20
CA ARG A 141 -3.60 12.60 -17.40
C ARG A 141 -3.19 11.15 -17.16
N GLU A 142 -2.14 10.92 -16.37
CA GLU A 142 -1.74 9.56 -16.01
C GLU A 142 -2.76 8.88 -15.10
N TYR A 143 -3.26 9.58 -14.08
CA TYR A 143 -4.29 9.04 -13.20
C TYR A 143 -5.59 8.74 -13.97
N GLU A 144 -6.00 9.62 -14.87
CA GLU A 144 -7.15 9.38 -15.77
C GLU A 144 -6.92 8.15 -16.64
N ALA A 145 -5.73 8.00 -17.22
CA ALA A 145 -5.37 6.81 -18.02
C ALA A 145 -5.41 5.51 -17.21
N CYS A 146 -5.00 5.51 -15.93
CA CYS A 146 -5.16 4.35 -15.03
C CYS A 146 -6.65 4.02 -14.84
N MET A 147 -7.52 5.03 -14.66
CA MET A 147 -8.97 4.84 -14.49
C MET A 147 -9.69 4.24 -15.69
N PHE A 148 -9.10 4.32 -16.89
CA PHE A 148 -9.65 3.69 -18.10
C PHE A 148 -9.28 2.19 -18.25
N THR A 149 -8.42 1.65 -17.39
CA THR A 149 -8.07 0.22 -17.40
C THR A 149 -9.15 -0.64 -16.74
N THR A 150 -9.18 -1.93 -17.07
CA THR A 150 -10.00 -2.95 -16.38
C THR A 150 -9.08 -3.96 -15.74
N PRO A 151 -9.29 -4.40 -14.50
CA PRO A 151 -10.46 -4.32 -13.66
C PRO A 151 -10.35 -3.20 -12.63
N LYS A 152 -11.53 -2.76 -12.20
CA LYS A 152 -11.70 -1.79 -11.13
C LYS A 152 -11.50 -2.52 -9.80
N GLY A 153 -10.65 -2.00 -8.91
CA GLY A 153 -10.49 -2.55 -7.56
C GLY A 153 -9.05 -2.74 -7.11
N VAL A 154 -8.07 -2.67 -8.01
CA VAL A 154 -6.65 -2.62 -7.63
C VAL A 154 -6.31 -1.30 -6.92
N ARG A 155 -5.35 -1.33 -5.98
CA ARG A 155 -4.94 -0.16 -5.17
C ARG A 155 -4.67 1.08 -6.03
N GLY A 156 -3.99 0.90 -7.16
CA GLY A 156 -3.68 2.01 -8.07
C GLY A 156 -4.91 2.70 -8.65
N HIS A 157 -5.94 1.94 -9.03
CA HIS A 157 -7.20 2.51 -9.51
C HIS A 157 -7.93 3.27 -8.39
N ARG A 158 -7.94 2.75 -7.16
CA ARG A 158 -8.54 3.45 -6.01
C ARG A 158 -7.81 4.78 -5.76
N TRP A 159 -6.49 4.72 -5.68
CA TRP A 159 -5.63 5.88 -5.50
C TRP A 159 -5.86 6.95 -6.57
N ALA A 160 -5.77 6.57 -7.85
CA ALA A 160 -5.91 7.49 -8.97
C ALA A 160 -7.25 8.24 -8.93
N ARG A 161 -8.35 7.54 -8.62
CA ARG A 161 -9.68 8.15 -8.45
C ARG A 161 -9.69 9.19 -7.34
N GLU A 162 -9.28 8.81 -6.14
CA GLU A 162 -9.33 9.67 -4.96
C GLU A 162 -8.38 10.86 -5.09
N ARG A 163 -7.20 10.64 -5.68
CA ARG A 163 -6.24 11.70 -5.94
C ARG A 163 -6.77 12.69 -6.98
N LEU A 164 -7.41 12.22 -8.06
CA LEU A 164 -8.04 13.09 -9.05
C LEU A 164 -9.12 13.99 -8.45
N GLU A 165 -9.93 13.48 -7.52
CA GLU A 165 -10.94 14.29 -6.83
C GLU A 165 -10.33 15.46 -6.04
N ARG A 166 -9.13 15.27 -5.50
CA ARG A 166 -8.40 16.27 -4.70
C ARG A 166 -7.53 17.22 -5.52
N LEU A 167 -7.25 16.88 -6.78
CA LEU A 167 -6.48 17.72 -7.71
C LEU A 167 -7.37 18.63 -8.59
N ARG A 168 -8.70 18.56 -8.43
CA ARG A 168 -9.66 19.45 -9.12
C ARG A 168 -9.58 20.87 -8.57
#